data_AF-A0A9X1Y4Z4-F1
#
_entry.id   AF-A0A9X1Y4Z4-F1
#
_cell.length_a   1.000
_cell.length_b   1.000
_cell.length_c   1.000
_cell.angle_alpha   90.00
_cell.angle_beta   90.00
_cell.angle_gamma   90.00
#
_symmetry.space_group_name_H-M   'P 1'
#
loop_
_entity.id
_entity.type
_entity.pdbx_description
1 polymer ?
#
loop_
_entity_poly.entity_id
_entity_poly.type
_entity_poly.pdbx_seq_one_letter_code
_entity_poly.pdbx_strand_id
1 'polypeptide(L)'
;MDMDRGPWSRPISPAELEEVKRAGGKLLSLRVTLFPDCTQRLVRFRLIDAKLNAYEQVLARIPDLTHPIEPQETIESVSWLIAFTGETEYLRRWVELMLDVEQVDVTEINT
;
A
#
# COMPACT_ATOMS: atom_id res chain seq x y z
N MET A 1 -9.49 -17.57 14.87
CA MET A 1 -8.21 -16.90 14.57
C MET A 1 -8.62 -15.62 13.86
N ASP A 2 -8.90 -14.59 14.65
CA ASP A 2 -9.40 -13.32 14.15
C ASP A 2 -8.29 -12.64 13.38
N MET A 3 -8.47 -12.57 12.06
CA MET A 3 -7.66 -11.69 11.22
C MET A 3 -7.75 -10.30 11.82
N ASP A 4 -6.61 -9.66 12.04
CA ASP A 4 -6.51 -8.27 12.40
C ASP A 4 -7.16 -7.46 11.26
N ARG A 5 -8.48 -7.25 11.37
CA ARG A 5 -9.30 -6.49 10.42
C ARG A 5 -9.00 -5.02 10.68
N GLY A 6 -7.78 -4.62 10.33
CA GLY A 6 -7.50 -3.21 10.11
C GLY A 6 -8.49 -2.64 9.09
N PRO A 7 -8.75 -1.33 9.07
CA PRO A 7 -9.76 -0.70 8.21
C PRO A 7 -9.28 -0.62 6.74
N TRP A 8 -8.92 -1.75 6.14
CA TRP A 8 -8.63 -1.82 4.71
C TRP A 8 -9.82 -1.27 3.92
N SER A 9 -9.54 -0.58 2.82
CA SER A 9 -10.56 0.01 1.94
C SER A 9 -11.63 -1.00 1.50
N ARG A 10 -11.31 -2.29 1.52
CA ARG A 10 -12.26 -3.39 1.37
C ARG A 10 -11.78 -4.65 2.09
N PRO A 11 -12.69 -5.56 2.45
CA PRO A 11 -12.31 -6.91 2.84
C PRO A 11 -11.61 -7.64 1.68
N ILE A 12 -10.58 -8.41 2.01
CA ILE A 12 -9.87 -9.28 1.06
C ILE A 12 -10.47 -10.68 1.17
N SER A 13 -10.82 -11.28 0.03
CA SER A 13 -11.40 -12.61 0.01
C SER A 13 -10.33 -13.69 0.21
N PRO A 14 -10.69 -14.85 0.78
CA PRO A 14 -9.78 -16.00 0.85
C PRO A 14 -9.28 -16.44 -0.54
N ALA A 15 -10.10 -16.28 -1.58
CA ALA A 15 -9.73 -16.64 -2.94
C ALA A 15 -8.56 -15.78 -3.47
N GLU A 16 -8.58 -14.47 -3.21
CA GLU A 16 -7.49 -13.56 -3.57
C GLU A 16 -6.19 -13.94 -2.86
N LEU A 17 -6.26 -14.29 -1.56
CA LEU A 17 -5.08 -14.74 -0.81
C LEU A 17 -4.51 -16.07 -1.37
N GLU A 18 -5.37 -17.01 -1.73
CA GLU A 18 -4.95 -18.27 -2.34
C GLU A 18 -4.33 -18.09 -3.73
N GLU A 19 -4.75 -17.07 -4.49
CA GLU A 19 -4.12 -16.72 -5.77
C GLU A 19 -2.69 -16.20 -5.57
N VAL A 20 -2.46 -15.36 -4.56
CA VAL A 20 -1.10 -14.91 -4.20
C VAL A 20 -0.20 -16.10 -3.85
N LYS A 21 -0.70 -17.01 -2.99
CA LYS A 21 0.03 -18.21 -2.58
C LYS A 21 0.34 -19.10 -3.79
N ARG A 22 -0.63 -19.32 -4.68
CA ARG A 22 -0.44 -20.13 -5.91
C ARG A 22 0.57 -19.53 -6.87
N ALA A 23 0.68 -18.21 -6.93
CA ALA A 23 1.68 -17.52 -7.74
C ALA A 23 3.09 -17.55 -7.14
N GLY A 24 3.28 -18.15 -5.96
CA GLY A 24 4.54 -18.09 -5.22
C GLY A 24 4.85 -16.70 -4.68
N GLY A 25 3.84 -15.84 -4.60
CA GLY A 25 3.96 -14.49 -4.07
C GLY A 25 3.86 -14.46 -2.55
N LYS A 26 4.39 -13.37 -1.99
CA LYS A 26 4.21 -13.01 -0.59
C LYS A 26 3.23 -11.85 -0.48
N LEU A 27 2.58 -11.78 0.66
CA LEU A 27 1.68 -10.69 0.99
C LEU A 27 2.46 -9.64 1.78
N LEU A 28 2.50 -8.40 1.27
CA LEU A 28 3.23 -7.31 1.89
C LEU A 28 2.27 -6.21 2.34
N SER A 29 2.46 -5.73 3.57
CA SER A 29 1.97 -4.43 4.02
C SER A 29 3.05 -3.39 3.74
N LEU A 30 2.78 -2.47 2.83
CA LEU A 30 3.63 -1.34 2.48
C LEU A 30 3.01 -0.07 3.07
N ARG A 31 3.65 0.56 4.05
CA ARG A 31 3.25 1.89 4.56
C ARG A 31 4.19 2.96 4.03
N VAL A 32 3.63 4.05 3.53
CA VAL A 32 4.38 5.22 3.06
C VAL A 32 3.91 6.46 3.80
N THR A 33 4.87 7.20 4.34
CA THR A 33 4.69 8.53 4.93
C THR A 33 5.32 9.57 4.02
N LEU A 34 4.62 10.67 3.76
CA LEU A 34 5.15 11.78 2.97
C LEU A 34 5.76 12.84 3.87
N PHE A 35 6.70 13.62 3.32
CA PHE A 35 7.28 14.74 4.07
C PHE A 35 6.22 15.72 4.59
N PRO A 36 6.46 16.36 5.75
CA PRO A 36 5.55 17.34 6.35
C PRO A 36 5.24 18.56 5.47
N ASP A 37 6.09 18.90 4.51
CA ASP A 37 5.95 20.05 3.61
C ASP A 37 5.33 19.70 2.24
N CYS A 38 4.91 18.44 2.03
CA CYS A 38 4.22 18.03 0.81
C CYS A 38 2.86 18.74 0.67
N THR A 39 2.79 19.75 -0.20
CA THR A 39 1.59 20.60 -0.36
C THR A 39 0.39 19.91 -1.02
N GLN A 40 0.61 18.79 -1.72
CA GLN A 40 -0.44 18.04 -2.43
C GLN A 40 -0.44 16.55 -2.05
N ARG A 41 -0.49 16.25 -0.75
CA ARG A 41 -0.38 14.88 -0.21
C ARG A 41 -1.27 13.85 -0.89
N LEU A 42 -2.56 14.15 -1.06
CA LEU A 42 -3.47 13.22 -1.73
C LEU A 42 -3.06 12.93 -3.18
N VAL A 43 -2.73 13.98 -3.93
CA VAL A 43 -2.29 13.83 -5.32
C VAL A 43 -1.05 12.95 -5.35
N ARG A 44 -0.13 13.15 -4.41
CA ARG A 44 1.06 12.34 -4.27
C ARG A 44 0.74 10.87 -3.97
N PHE A 45 -0.11 10.59 -2.99
CA PHE A 45 -0.53 9.24 -2.68
C PHE A 45 -1.26 8.56 -3.84
N ARG A 46 -2.10 9.29 -4.59
CA ARG A 46 -2.75 8.77 -5.80
C ARG A 46 -1.75 8.44 -6.92
N LEU A 47 -0.67 9.20 -7.05
CA LEU A 47 0.39 8.90 -8.01
C LEU A 47 1.19 7.65 -7.60
N ILE A 48 1.50 7.51 -6.31
CA ILE A 48 2.12 6.29 -5.76
C ILE A 48 1.21 5.09 -5.98
N ASP A 49 -0.08 5.24 -5.66
CA ASP A 49 -1.09 4.21 -5.85
C ASP A 49 -1.23 3.78 -7.32
N ALA A 50 -1.27 4.73 -8.26
CA ALA A 50 -1.30 4.43 -9.69
C ALA A 50 -0.04 3.69 -10.15
N LYS A 51 1.14 4.05 -9.64
CA LYS A 51 2.39 3.35 -9.92
C LYS A 51 2.37 1.93 -9.36
N LEU A 52 1.97 1.75 -8.11
CA LEU A 52 1.86 0.43 -7.48
C LEU A 52 0.91 -0.47 -8.28
N ASN A 53 -0.29 0.01 -8.63
CA ASN A 53 -1.25 -0.76 -9.43
C ASN A 53 -0.77 -1.08 -10.86
N ALA A 54 0.20 -0.33 -11.40
CA ALA A 54 0.73 -0.58 -12.74
C ALA A 54 1.79 -1.69 -12.78
N TYR A 55 2.50 -1.92 -11.67
CA TYR A 55 3.60 -2.90 -11.59
C TYR A 55 3.27 -4.08 -10.68
N GLU A 56 2.41 -3.89 -9.69
CA GLU A 56 2.12 -4.86 -8.64
C GLU A 56 0.61 -5.05 -8.47
N GLN A 57 0.23 -6.20 -7.90
CA GLN A 57 -1.16 -6.47 -7.56
C GLN A 57 -1.50 -5.88 -6.19
N VAL A 58 -2.04 -4.67 -6.20
CA VAL A 58 -2.59 -4.01 -5.00
C VAL A 58 -3.96 -4.61 -4.67
N LEU A 59 -4.09 -5.22 -3.49
CA LEU A 59 -5.32 -5.84 -3.03
C LEU A 59 -6.22 -4.85 -2.30
N ALA A 60 -5.63 -4.03 -1.42
CA ALA A 60 -6.35 -3.04 -0.63
C ALA A 60 -5.42 -1.89 -0.21
N ARG A 61 -6.00 -0.81 0.33
CA ARG A 61 -5.28 0.35 0.86
C ARG A 61 -6.02 0.98 2.02
N ILE A 62 -5.33 1.74 2.86
CA ILE A 62 -5.93 2.55 3.93
C ILE A 62 -5.13 3.84 4.13
N PRO A 63 -5.76 5.03 4.16
CA PRO A 63 -7.16 5.28 3.81
C PRO A 63 -7.48 4.96 2.33
N ASP A 64 -8.76 4.91 1.98
CA ASP A 64 -9.17 4.82 0.58
C ASP A 64 -8.82 6.13 -0.16
N LEU A 65 -8.20 5.99 -1.34
CA LEU A 65 -7.76 7.09 -2.17
C LEU A 65 -8.72 7.39 -3.33
N THR A 66 -9.70 6.51 -3.58
CA THR A 66 -10.59 6.59 -4.75
C THR A 66 -11.72 7.60 -4.57
N HIS A 67 -12.20 7.80 -3.35
CA HIS A 67 -13.31 8.72 -3.05
C HIS A 67 -12.85 9.94 -2.23
N PRO A 68 -13.50 11.11 -2.44
CA PRO A 68 -13.27 12.27 -1.60
C PRO A 68 -14.02 12.10 -0.27
N ILE A 69 -13.34 11.56 0.74
CA ILE A 69 -13.84 11.54 2.12
C ILE A 69 -13.04 12.57 2.92
N GLU A 70 -13.67 13.73 3.17
CA GLU A 70 -13.23 14.79 4.11
C GLU A 70 -11.83 15.41 3.82
N PRO A 71 -11.32 16.45 4.52
CA PRO A 71 -10.22 17.24 4.00
C PRO A 71 -8.92 16.42 3.98
N GLN A 72 -8.59 15.94 2.78
CA GLN A 72 -7.48 15.03 2.46
C GLN A 72 -6.08 15.62 2.74
N GLU A 73 -6.01 16.85 3.25
CA GLU A 73 -4.79 17.54 3.67
C GLU A 73 -4.18 16.94 4.95
N THR A 74 -4.94 16.14 5.72
CA THR A 74 -4.51 15.51 6.98
C THR A 74 -3.94 14.10 6.82
N ILE A 75 -3.97 13.50 5.63
CA ILE A 75 -3.44 12.15 5.44
C ILE A 75 -1.92 12.21 5.51
N GLU A 76 -1.33 11.71 6.60
CA GLU A 76 0.13 11.67 6.79
C GLU A 76 0.75 10.43 6.16
N SER A 77 0.04 9.31 6.19
CA SER A 77 0.51 8.03 5.66
C SER A 77 -0.60 7.22 5.01
N VAL A 78 -0.23 6.41 4.02
CA VAL A 78 -1.10 5.40 3.40
C VAL A 78 -0.42 4.04 3.51
N SER A 79 -1.21 3.01 3.82
CA SER A 79 -0.77 1.62 3.76
C SER A 79 -1.45 0.91 2.60
N TRP A 80 -0.69 0.13 1.84
CA TRP A 80 -1.16 -0.77 0.80
C TRP A 80 -0.92 -2.21 1.21
N LEU A 81 -1.88 -3.06 0.87
CA LEU A 81 -1.70 -4.50 0.87
C LEU A 81 -1.41 -4.96 -0.55
N ILE A 82 -0.26 -5.61 -0.75
CA ILE A 82 0.27 -5.93 -2.07
C ILE A 82 0.61 -7.42 -2.12
N ALA A 83 0.16 -8.07 -3.20
CA ALA A 83 0.66 -9.37 -3.59
C ALA A 83 1.93 -9.17 -4.44
N PHE A 84 3.06 -9.70 -3.97
CA PHE A 84 4.36 -9.36 -4.53
C PHE A 84 5.23 -10.60 -4.71
N THR A 85 5.86 -10.78 -5.88
CA THR A 85 6.70 -11.95 -6.18
C THR A 85 8.20 -11.65 -6.17
N GLY A 86 8.61 -10.41 -5.95
CA GLY A 86 10.01 -9.97 -5.96
C GLY A 86 10.69 -9.93 -4.59
N GLU A 87 11.86 -9.30 -4.53
CA GLU A 87 12.58 -9.05 -3.27
C GLU A 87 11.98 -7.86 -2.51
N THR A 88 11.65 -8.03 -1.22
CA THR A 88 10.96 -7.00 -0.42
C THR A 88 11.75 -5.69 -0.38
N GLU A 89 13.07 -5.79 -0.35
CA GLU A 89 14.00 -4.66 -0.36
C GLU A 89 13.93 -3.86 -1.67
N TYR A 90 13.68 -4.52 -2.81
CA TYR A 90 13.50 -3.84 -4.09
C TYR A 90 12.25 -2.95 -4.06
N LEU A 91 11.12 -3.48 -3.58
CA LEU A 91 9.89 -2.71 -3.43
C LEU A 91 10.10 -1.50 -2.51
N ARG A 92 10.74 -1.73 -1.35
CA ARG A 92 11.07 -0.66 -0.39
C ARG A 92 11.85 0.46 -1.08
N ARG A 93 13.00 0.14 -1.67
CA ARG A 93 13.88 1.14 -2.32
C ARG A 93 13.20 1.85 -3.47
N TRP A 94 12.41 1.14 -4.27
CA TRP A 94 11.69 1.75 -5.38
C TRP A 94 10.69 2.81 -4.92
N VAL A 95 10.01 2.58 -3.79
CA VAL A 95 9.08 3.54 -3.20
C VAL A 95 9.81 4.69 -2.49
N GLU A 96 10.91 4.41 -1.80
CA GLU A 96 11.77 5.45 -1.17
C GLU A 96 12.32 6.46 -2.19
N LEU A 97 12.51 6.04 -3.45
CA LEU A 97 12.95 6.91 -4.54
C LEU A 97 11.82 7.76 -5.15
N MET A 98 10.57 7.57 -4.72
CA MET A 98 9.46 8.39 -5.21
C MET A 98 9.48 9.78 -4.57
N LEU A 99 9.09 10.79 -5.35
CA LEU A 99 9.07 12.18 -4.91
C LEU A 99 8.20 12.37 -3.66
N ASP A 100 8.67 13.19 -2.73
CA ASP A 100 8.01 13.55 -1.46
C ASP A 100 7.83 12.41 -0.43
N VAL A 101 8.42 11.24 -0.65
CA VAL A 101 8.40 10.13 0.32
C VAL A 101 9.44 10.35 1.42
N GLU A 102 9.01 10.33 2.67
CA GLU A 102 9.87 10.47 3.85
C GLU A 102 10.28 9.11 4.42
N GLN A 103 9.30 8.22 4.59
CA GLN A 103 9.51 6.92 5.21
C GLN A 103 8.72 5.83 4.48
N VAL A 104 9.33 4.65 4.37
CA VAL A 104 8.72 3.44 3.82
C VAL A 104 8.93 2.28 4.79
N ASP A 105 7.82 1.72 5.27
CA ASP A 105 7.82 0.49 6.06
C ASP A 105 7.24 -0.65 5.23
N VAL A 106 7.97 -1.77 5.14
CA VAL A 106 7.49 -2.98 4.48
C VAL A 106 7.52 -4.14 5.44
N THR A 107 6.36 -4.74 5.67
CA THR A 107 6.19 -5.91 6.54
C THR A 107 5.57 -7.05 5.74
N GLU A 108 6.23 -8.20 5.75
CA GLU A 108 5.65 -9.43 5.21
C GLU A 108 4.58 -9.97 6.16
N ILE A 109 3.39 -10.24 5.61
CA ILE A 109 2.28 -10.80 6.35
C ILE A 109 2.33 -12.32 6.16
N ASN A 110 2.67 -13.03 7.23
CA ASN A 110 2.61 -14.48 7.25
C ASN A 110 1.13 -14.92 7.27
N THR A 111 0.70 -15.61 6.22
CA THR A 111 -0.65 -16.18 6.03
C THR A 111 -0.65 -17.69 5.99
#